data_AF-A0A0G0XRG9-F1
#
_entry.id   AF-A0A0G0XRG9-F1
#
_cell.length_a   1.000
_cell.length_b   1.000
_cell.length_c   1.000
_cell.angle_alpha   90.00
_cell.angle_beta   90.00
_cell.angle_gamma   90.00
#
_symmetry.space_group_name_H-M   'P 1'
#
loop_
_entity.id
_entity.type
_entity.pdbx_description
1 polymer ?
#
loop_
_entity_poly.entity_id
_entity_poly.type
_entity_poly.pdbx_seq_one_letter_code
_entity_poly.pdbx_strand_id
1 'polypeptide(L)'
;MILGLCALVLLGGGCAMAPSVVEGNWYLAFDLPSGWVMVPDYTVGNVALPSQEDVNREVSDVILQSVDKTIWTSLGRAPSEEETAIMGEYVMEDYSIIRVLRIDTRRVVPSEAEDLGNGFYKLKLCEDGEDCQIGGRYNYDYYFISDAGNKYQFMITTNGQSYDSAEEIILSAQEVTTQ
;
A
#
# COMPACT_ATOMS: atom_id res chain seq x y z
N MET A 1 -41.93 38.77 -26.38
CA MET A 1 -41.05 39.51 -25.44
C MET A 1 -40.89 38.63 -24.22
N ILE A 2 -39.63 38.31 -23.91
CA ILE A 2 -39.13 37.28 -23.00
C ILE A 2 -39.46 37.63 -21.54
N LEU A 3 -39.74 36.62 -20.72
CA LEU A 3 -39.16 36.47 -19.37
C LEU A 3 -39.48 35.08 -18.81
N GLY A 4 -38.59 34.14 -19.13
CA GLY A 4 -38.48 32.86 -18.44
C GLY A 4 -37.68 33.05 -17.16
N LEU A 5 -38.23 32.57 -16.04
CA LEU A 5 -37.53 32.50 -14.75
C LEU A 5 -36.71 31.21 -14.72
N CYS A 6 -35.39 31.31 -14.87
CA CYS A 6 -34.48 30.20 -14.61
C CYS A 6 -34.30 30.04 -13.09
N ALA A 7 -34.74 28.91 -12.55
CA ALA A 7 -34.39 28.50 -11.20
C ALA A 7 -32.94 27.95 -11.20
N LEU A 8 -32.04 28.67 -10.54
CA LEU A 8 -30.67 28.25 -10.30
C LEU A 8 -30.67 27.32 -9.07
N VAL A 9 -30.59 26.01 -9.29
CA VAL A 9 -30.34 25.06 -8.20
C VAL A 9 -28.83 24.96 -8.01
N LEU A 10 -28.33 25.64 -6.98
CA LEU A 10 -26.96 25.50 -6.49
C LEU A 10 -26.84 24.15 -5.77
N LEU A 11 -26.52 23.09 -6.51
CA LEU A 11 -26.00 21.87 -5.91
C LEU A 11 -24.55 22.14 -5.50
N GLY A 12 -24.35 22.36 -4.19
CA GLY A 12 -23.04 22.32 -3.56
C GLY A 12 -22.48 20.91 -3.68
N GLY A 13 -21.70 20.67 -4.73
CA GLY A 13 -20.86 19.49 -4.84
C GLY A 13 -19.72 19.61 -3.84
N GLY A 14 -19.86 18.99 -2.67
CA GLY A 14 -18.71 18.62 -1.89
C GLY A 14 -17.88 17.65 -2.72
N CYS A 15 -16.65 18.03 -3.06
CA CYS A 15 -15.68 17.14 -3.68
C CYS A 15 -15.32 16.04 -2.68
N ALA A 16 -16.15 15.01 -2.58
CA ALA A 16 -15.68 13.69 -2.19
C ALA A 16 -14.81 13.23 -3.38
N MET A 17 -13.50 13.42 -3.27
CA MET A 17 -12.58 12.79 -4.22
C MET A 17 -12.80 11.29 -4.08
N ALA A 18 -13.37 10.68 -5.12
CA ALA A 18 -13.58 9.25 -5.16
C ALA A 18 -12.23 8.53 -5.01
N PRO A 19 -12.15 7.42 -4.26
CA PRO A 19 -10.95 6.60 -4.23
C PRO A 19 -10.59 6.23 -5.66
N SER A 20 -9.35 6.48 -6.06
CA SER A 20 -8.86 6.02 -7.35
C SER A 20 -8.55 4.54 -7.22
N VAL A 21 -9.42 3.69 -7.78
CA VAL A 21 -9.10 2.27 -7.98
C VAL A 21 -7.92 2.23 -8.93
N VAL A 22 -6.74 1.88 -8.43
CA VAL A 22 -5.61 1.59 -9.31
C VAL A 22 -5.86 0.22 -9.93
N GLU A 23 -6.40 0.24 -11.15
CA GLU A 23 -6.47 -0.93 -12.04
C GLU A 23 -5.05 -1.26 -12.52
N GLY A 24 -4.14 -1.57 -11.60
CA GLY A 24 -2.91 -2.24 -11.96
C GLY A 24 -3.29 -3.60 -12.55
N ASN A 25 -2.60 -4.04 -13.61
CA ASN A 25 -2.76 -5.40 -14.15
C ASN A 25 -2.27 -6.48 -13.17
N TRP A 26 -2.27 -6.22 -11.88
CA TRP A 26 -1.85 -7.11 -10.81
C TRP A 26 -3.03 -7.85 -10.21
N TYR A 27 -2.78 -8.75 -9.26
CA TYR A 27 -3.80 -9.67 -8.77
C TYR A 27 -4.84 -9.03 -7.84
N LEU A 28 -4.49 -7.91 -7.20
CA LEU A 28 -5.33 -7.22 -6.22
C LEU A 28 -5.59 -5.77 -6.65
N ALA A 29 -6.81 -5.30 -6.42
CA ALA A 29 -7.18 -3.89 -6.42
C ALA A 29 -7.29 -3.37 -4.98
N PHE A 30 -7.08 -2.06 -4.81
CA PHE A 30 -7.08 -1.38 -3.52
C PHE A 30 -7.78 -0.02 -3.62
N ASP A 31 -8.44 0.38 -2.53
CA ASP A 31 -8.92 1.76 -2.36
C ASP A 31 -7.76 2.62 -1.84
N LEU A 32 -7.08 3.30 -2.76
CA LEU A 32 -5.93 4.14 -2.43
C LEU A 32 -6.36 5.59 -2.14
N PRO A 33 -5.99 6.16 -0.97
CA PRO A 33 -6.14 7.59 -0.71
C PRO A 33 -5.32 8.43 -1.70
N SER A 34 -5.69 9.70 -1.87
CA SER A 34 -4.95 10.64 -2.71
C SER A 34 -3.47 10.71 -2.33
N GLY A 35 -2.59 10.58 -3.31
CA GLY A 35 -1.13 10.63 -3.14
C GLY A 35 -0.47 9.26 -2.92
N TRP A 36 -1.26 8.21 -2.68
CA TRP A 36 -0.75 6.85 -2.69
C TRP A 36 -0.56 6.34 -4.11
N VAL A 37 0.52 5.58 -4.31
CA VAL A 37 0.85 4.96 -5.59
C VAL A 37 1.17 3.48 -5.39
N MET A 38 0.90 2.69 -6.42
CA MET A 38 1.34 1.29 -6.53
C MET A 38 2.53 1.24 -7.48
N VAL A 39 3.66 0.70 -7.02
CA VAL A 39 4.89 0.58 -7.81
C VAL A 39 5.44 -0.86 -7.68
N PRO A 40 6.28 -1.32 -8.63
CA PRO A 40 6.98 -2.60 -8.46
C PRO A 40 7.86 -2.59 -7.20
N ASP A 41 8.12 -3.76 -6.60
CA ASP A 41 9.13 -3.85 -5.54
C ASP A 41 10.48 -3.33 -6.08
N TYR A 42 11.13 -2.46 -5.33
CA TYR A 42 12.42 -1.90 -5.71
C TYR A 42 13.42 -2.01 -4.57
N THR A 43 14.66 -2.28 -4.94
CA THR A 43 15.77 -2.19 -3.99
C THR A 43 16.27 -0.75 -3.97
N VAL A 44 16.28 -0.17 -2.77
CA VAL A 44 16.85 1.16 -2.51
C VAL A 44 18.27 1.25 -3.09
N GLY A 45 18.55 2.32 -3.83
CA GLY A 45 19.83 2.52 -4.52
C GLY A 45 19.91 1.93 -5.94
N ASN A 46 18.87 1.23 -6.42
CA ASN A 46 18.85 0.65 -7.78
C ASN A 46 17.83 1.29 -8.73
N VAL A 47 16.81 1.99 -8.21
CA VAL A 47 15.70 2.53 -9.01
C VAL A 47 15.28 3.91 -8.49
N ALA A 48 15.09 4.86 -9.39
CA ALA A 48 14.40 6.13 -9.13
C ALA A 48 12.90 5.98 -9.38
N LEU A 49 12.08 6.59 -8.53
CA LEU A 49 10.63 6.67 -8.75
C LEU A 49 10.19 8.05 -9.27
N PRO A 50 9.11 8.11 -10.08
CA PRO A 50 8.31 6.99 -10.57
C PRO A 50 9.08 6.09 -11.56
N SER A 51 8.96 4.77 -11.39
CA SER A 51 9.61 3.79 -12.28
C SER A 51 8.97 3.84 -13.67
N GLN A 52 9.74 3.51 -14.72
CA GLN A 52 9.19 3.26 -16.06
C GLN A 52 8.57 1.87 -16.20
N GLU A 53 8.75 1.00 -15.20
CA GLU A 53 8.17 -0.34 -15.19
C GLU A 53 6.73 -0.31 -14.70
N ASP A 54 5.82 -0.83 -15.53
CA ASP A 54 4.40 -0.97 -15.20
C ASP A 54 4.16 -2.15 -14.27
N VAL A 55 3.31 -1.95 -13.27
CA VAL A 55 2.82 -3.01 -12.38
C VAL A 55 1.89 -3.96 -13.14
N ASN A 56 2.27 -5.23 -13.27
CA ASN A 56 1.56 -6.25 -14.04
C ASN A 56 1.68 -7.66 -13.43
N ARG A 57 1.01 -8.67 -13.99
CA ARG A 57 0.94 -10.04 -13.42
C ARG A 57 2.28 -10.78 -13.33
N GLU A 58 3.31 -10.33 -14.04
CA GLU A 58 4.64 -10.94 -14.04
C GLU A 58 5.42 -10.59 -12.78
N VAL A 59 5.10 -9.48 -12.09
CA VAL A 59 5.72 -9.14 -10.80
C VAL A 59 5.07 -9.91 -9.66
N SER A 60 5.91 -10.53 -8.83
CA SER A 60 5.47 -11.33 -7.66
C SER A 60 4.98 -10.49 -6.49
N ASP A 61 5.43 -9.25 -6.45
CA ASP A 61 5.29 -8.34 -5.34
C ASP A 61 5.29 -6.89 -5.82
N VAL A 62 4.56 -6.07 -5.07
CA VAL A 62 4.42 -4.64 -5.31
C VAL A 62 4.55 -3.89 -4.00
N ILE A 63 4.80 -2.59 -4.11
CA ILE A 63 4.79 -1.65 -3.01
C ILE A 63 3.63 -0.68 -3.23
N LEU A 64 2.78 -0.53 -2.22
CA LEU A 64 1.90 0.62 -2.08
C LEU A 64 2.62 1.63 -1.19
N GLN A 65 2.74 2.88 -1.62
CA GLN A 65 3.42 3.90 -0.82
C GLN A 65 2.71 5.25 -0.86
N SER A 66 2.76 5.97 0.26
CA SER A 66 2.05 7.24 0.45
C SER A 66 2.65 8.45 -0.27
N VAL A 67 3.75 8.26 -0.99
CA VAL A 67 4.47 9.30 -1.73
C VAL A 67 4.87 8.77 -3.09
N ASP A 68 4.88 9.61 -4.11
CA ASP A 68 5.35 9.25 -5.46
C ASP A 68 6.85 9.60 -5.65
N LYS A 69 7.68 9.08 -4.73
CA LYS A 69 9.14 9.29 -4.69
C LYS A 69 9.84 8.06 -4.11
N THR A 70 11.14 7.92 -4.36
CA THR A 70 11.93 6.85 -3.73
C THR A 70 11.98 7.05 -2.21
N ILE A 71 11.70 5.99 -1.45
CA ILE A 71 11.77 6.04 0.01
C ILE A 71 13.08 5.41 0.49
N TRP A 72 13.79 6.13 1.36
CA TRP A 72 15.02 5.67 1.99
C TRP A 72 14.76 5.14 3.40
N THR A 73 14.85 3.82 3.58
CA THR A 73 14.50 3.13 4.84
C THR A 73 15.71 2.67 5.66
N SER A 74 16.95 3.02 5.26
CA SER A 74 18.17 2.62 5.97
C SER A 74 18.30 3.38 7.29
N LEU A 75 17.74 2.79 8.35
CA LEU A 75 17.74 3.32 9.71
C LEU A 75 19.17 3.70 10.13
N GLY A 76 19.41 5.00 10.28
CA GLY A 76 20.64 5.53 10.88
C GLY A 76 21.79 5.85 9.93
N ARG A 77 21.62 5.74 8.61
CA ARG A 77 22.58 6.31 7.66
C ARG A 77 21.89 7.14 6.58
N ALA A 78 22.54 8.23 6.20
CA ALA A 78 22.21 8.93 4.97
C ALA A 78 22.64 8.08 3.75
N PRO A 79 21.98 8.24 2.59
CA PRO A 79 22.48 7.68 1.34
C PRO A 79 23.84 8.28 0.97
N SER A 80 24.66 7.50 0.27
CA SER A 80 25.89 7.98 -0.35
C SER A 80 25.58 8.90 -1.54
N GLU A 81 26.60 9.59 -2.05
CA GLU A 81 26.46 10.39 -3.28
C GLU A 81 26.09 9.52 -4.49
N GLU A 82 26.64 8.30 -4.58
CA GLU A 82 26.33 7.34 -5.64
C GLU A 82 24.87 6.89 -5.59
N GLU A 83 24.37 6.54 -4.39
CA GLU A 83 22.97 6.16 -4.19
C GLU A 83 22.03 7.33 -4.53
N THR A 84 22.39 8.55 -4.10
CA THR A 84 21.61 9.75 -4.39
C THR A 84 21.55 10.06 -5.88
N ALA A 85 22.66 9.86 -6.60
CA ALA A 85 22.72 10.06 -8.05
C ALA A 85 21.80 9.10 -8.82
N ILE A 86 21.58 7.89 -8.30
CA ILE A 86 20.69 6.89 -8.90
C ILE A 86 19.23 7.18 -8.55
N MET A 87 18.92 7.41 -7.27
CA MET A 87 17.55 7.55 -6.79
C MET A 87 16.92 8.90 -7.15
N GLY A 88 17.75 9.94 -7.34
CA GLY A 88 17.26 11.30 -7.52
C GLY A 88 16.62 11.83 -6.24
N GLU A 89 15.39 12.35 -6.35
CA GLU A 89 14.64 12.83 -5.19
C GLU A 89 14.17 11.67 -4.31
N TYR A 90 14.41 11.77 -3.00
CA TYR A 90 14.02 10.74 -2.04
C TYR A 90 13.39 11.33 -0.78
N VAL A 91 12.69 10.47 -0.04
CA VAL A 91 12.03 10.79 1.23
C VAL A 91 12.56 9.88 2.33
N MET A 92 12.82 10.42 3.52
CA MET A 92 13.30 9.68 4.70
C MET A 92 12.31 9.68 5.86
N GLU A 93 11.33 10.59 5.87
CA GLU A 93 10.37 10.82 6.95
C GLU A 93 8.97 10.98 6.35
N ASP A 94 7.94 10.89 7.19
CA ASP A 94 6.54 11.06 6.81
C ASP A 94 6.09 10.20 5.62
N TYR A 95 6.38 8.89 5.71
CA TYR A 95 5.95 7.90 4.71
C TYR A 95 5.28 6.68 5.33
N SER A 96 4.47 6.02 4.51
CA SER A 96 3.97 4.66 4.72
C SER A 96 4.26 3.81 3.49
N ILE A 97 4.68 2.57 3.71
CA ILE A 97 4.93 1.53 2.71
C ILE A 97 4.11 0.30 3.12
N ILE A 98 3.38 -0.28 2.18
CA ILE A 98 2.79 -1.61 2.28
C ILE A 98 3.43 -2.46 1.19
N ARG A 99 4.29 -3.39 1.56
CA ARG A 99 4.76 -4.40 0.62
C ARG A 99 3.73 -5.51 0.54
N VAL A 100 3.28 -5.81 -0.66
CA VAL A 100 2.29 -6.86 -0.91
C VAL A 100 2.95 -7.99 -1.69
N LEU A 101 2.91 -9.20 -1.15
CA LEU A 101 3.47 -10.40 -1.78
C LEU A 101 2.37 -11.40 -2.04
N ARG A 102 2.33 -11.95 -3.26
CA ARG A 102 1.56 -13.16 -3.51
C ARG A 102 2.29 -14.36 -2.91
N ILE A 103 1.61 -15.07 -2.03
CA ILE A 103 2.15 -16.24 -1.37
C ILE A 103 2.07 -17.44 -2.33
N ASP A 104 3.22 -18.08 -2.59
CA ASP A 104 3.25 -19.34 -3.31
C ASP A 104 2.53 -20.45 -2.51
N THR A 105 2.19 -21.55 -3.18
CA THR A 105 1.41 -22.65 -2.60
C THR A 105 2.07 -23.33 -1.38
N ARG A 106 3.32 -22.98 -1.03
CA ARG A 106 4.08 -23.59 0.06
C ARG A 106 4.08 -22.78 1.35
N ARG A 107 3.77 -21.48 1.33
CA ARG A 107 3.57 -20.73 2.59
C ARG A 107 2.10 -20.75 3.00
N VAL A 108 1.89 -20.86 4.30
CA VAL A 108 0.56 -20.88 4.92
C VAL A 108 0.41 -19.64 5.79
N VAL A 109 -0.83 -19.17 5.94
CA VAL A 109 -1.16 -18.20 6.97
C VAL A 109 -0.89 -18.88 8.32
N PRO A 110 -0.08 -18.28 9.21
CA PRO A 110 0.23 -18.89 10.50
C PRO A 110 -1.03 -19.12 11.35
N SER A 111 -1.02 -20.21 12.12
CA SER A 111 -2.19 -20.66 12.91
C SER A 111 -2.58 -19.70 14.04
N GLU A 112 -1.63 -18.90 14.47
CA GLU A 112 -1.72 -17.89 15.52
C GLU A 112 -2.24 -16.55 14.99
N ALA A 113 -2.47 -16.41 13.67
CA ALA A 113 -3.04 -15.20 13.11
C ALA A 113 -4.51 -15.05 13.52
N GLU A 114 -4.86 -13.86 14.01
CA GLU A 114 -6.22 -13.46 14.35
C GLU A 114 -7.07 -13.31 13.08
N ASP A 115 -8.26 -13.92 13.06
CA ASP A 115 -9.23 -13.77 11.97
C ASP A 115 -9.97 -12.43 12.12
N LEU A 116 -9.81 -11.56 11.12
CA LEU A 116 -10.48 -10.27 11.05
C LEU A 116 -11.81 -10.32 10.28
N GLY A 117 -12.15 -11.47 9.71
CA GLY A 117 -13.28 -11.68 8.81
C GLY A 117 -12.94 -11.40 7.33
N ASN A 118 -13.85 -11.80 6.44
CA ASN A 118 -13.74 -11.59 4.98
C ASN A 118 -12.42 -12.07 4.36
N GLY A 119 -11.84 -13.15 4.91
CA GLY A 119 -10.59 -13.72 4.43
C GLY A 119 -9.33 -12.98 4.88
N PHE A 120 -9.45 -11.95 5.74
CA PHE A 120 -8.32 -11.22 6.30
C PHE A 120 -7.87 -11.80 7.63
N TYR A 121 -6.55 -11.83 7.82
CA TYR A 121 -5.92 -12.29 9.05
C TYR A 121 -4.83 -11.33 9.49
N LYS A 122 -4.58 -11.23 10.79
CA LYS A 122 -3.57 -10.36 11.40
C LYS A 122 -2.67 -11.16 12.32
N LEU A 123 -1.37 -11.04 12.14
CA LEU A 123 -0.36 -11.72 12.94
C LEU A 123 0.50 -10.70 13.68
N LYS A 124 0.55 -10.85 15.00
CA LYS A 124 1.48 -10.11 15.86
C LYS A 124 2.87 -10.77 15.76
N LEU A 125 3.92 -10.00 15.44
CA LEU A 125 5.29 -10.55 15.27
C LEU A 125 6.22 -10.35 16.49
N CYS A 126 5.76 -9.65 17.52
CA CYS A 126 6.49 -9.47 18.77
C CYS A 126 5.95 -10.37 19.89
N GLU A 127 6.69 -10.44 21.00
CA GLU A 127 6.34 -11.29 22.14
C GLU A 127 4.98 -10.94 22.78
N ASP A 128 4.40 -11.92 23.46
CA ASP A 128 3.11 -11.77 24.14
C ASP A 128 3.19 -10.69 25.22
N GLY A 129 2.20 -9.77 25.20
CA GLY A 129 2.08 -8.70 26.19
C GLY A 129 2.81 -7.38 25.88
N GLU A 130 3.57 -7.29 24.78
CA GLU A 130 4.22 -6.03 24.37
C GLU A 130 3.44 -5.28 23.27
N ASP A 131 3.49 -3.94 23.30
CA ASP A 131 3.06 -3.11 22.16
C ASP A 131 4.02 -3.33 20.99
N CYS A 132 3.49 -3.74 19.84
CA CYS A 132 4.28 -4.24 18.70
C CYS A 132 4.87 -3.12 17.83
N GLN A 133 5.55 -2.16 18.45
CA GLN A 133 6.23 -1.07 17.76
C GLN A 133 7.70 -1.02 18.14
N ILE A 134 8.59 -1.44 17.23
CA ILE A 134 10.05 -1.35 17.43
C ILE A 134 10.60 -0.28 16.48
N GLY A 135 11.10 0.83 17.03
CA GLY A 135 11.71 1.91 16.24
C GLY A 135 10.76 2.53 15.20
N GLY A 136 9.48 2.68 15.52
CA GLY A 136 8.45 3.20 14.61
C GLY A 136 7.91 2.18 13.59
N ARG A 137 8.42 0.95 13.61
CA ARG A 137 7.92 -0.14 12.74
C ARG A 137 6.77 -0.87 13.40
N TYR A 138 5.65 -0.92 12.71
CA TYR A 138 4.48 -1.70 13.08
C TYR A 138 4.76 -3.19 12.80
N ASN A 139 5.01 -3.98 13.84
CA ASN A 139 5.41 -5.37 13.71
C ASN A 139 4.19 -6.30 13.65
N TYR A 140 3.34 -6.05 12.68
CA TYR A 140 2.24 -6.95 12.33
C TYR A 140 2.31 -7.29 10.86
N ASP A 141 2.07 -8.56 10.57
CA ASP A 141 1.78 -9.03 9.23
C ASP A 141 0.27 -9.14 9.04
N TYR A 142 -0.20 -8.76 7.87
CA TYR A 142 -1.57 -9.07 7.46
C TYR A 142 -1.55 -10.11 6.35
N TYR A 143 -2.62 -10.89 6.27
CA TYR A 143 -2.82 -11.86 5.21
C TYR A 143 -4.21 -11.71 4.62
N PHE A 144 -4.35 -12.01 3.34
CA PHE A 144 -5.62 -12.12 2.65
C PHE A 144 -5.71 -13.45 1.93
N ILE A 145 -6.78 -14.20 2.18
CA ILE A 145 -7.15 -15.40 1.44
C ILE A 145 -8.40 -15.08 0.62
N SER A 146 -8.21 -14.94 -0.69
CA SER A 146 -9.31 -14.74 -1.64
C SER A 146 -10.25 -15.94 -1.71
N ASP A 147 -11.46 -15.73 -2.24
CA ASP A 147 -12.43 -16.80 -2.52
C ASP A 147 -11.88 -17.88 -3.47
N ALA A 148 -10.96 -17.52 -4.37
CA ALA A 148 -10.27 -18.46 -5.26
C ALA A 148 -9.18 -19.28 -4.54
N GLY A 149 -8.90 -19.00 -3.27
CA GLY A 149 -7.87 -19.64 -2.47
C GLY A 149 -6.46 -19.08 -2.71
N ASN A 150 -6.31 -18.01 -3.50
CA ASN A 150 -5.05 -17.28 -3.60
C ASN A 150 -4.78 -16.55 -2.28
N LYS A 151 -3.50 -16.52 -1.90
CA LYS A 151 -3.04 -15.98 -0.62
C LYS A 151 -2.08 -14.83 -0.85
N TYR A 152 -2.17 -13.81 0.00
CA TYR A 152 -1.35 -12.61 -0.07
C TYR A 152 -0.87 -12.24 1.33
N GLN A 153 0.35 -11.69 1.43
CA GLN A 153 0.93 -11.15 2.65
C GLN A 153 1.15 -9.64 2.47
N PHE A 154 0.81 -8.88 3.51
CA PHE A 154 1.04 -7.43 3.56
C PHE A 154 1.95 -7.12 4.74
N MET A 155 3.01 -6.37 4.48
CA MET A 155 3.96 -5.92 5.50
C MET A 155 4.01 -4.40 5.49
N ILE A 156 3.82 -3.78 6.66
CA ILE A 156 3.74 -2.34 6.80
C ILE A 156 5.08 -1.81 7.30
N THR A 157 5.59 -0.75 6.68
CA THR A 157 6.68 0.07 7.22
C THR A 157 6.26 1.52 7.21
N THR A 158 6.33 2.20 8.35
CA THR A 158 5.99 3.62 8.45
C THR A 158 7.13 4.38 9.12
N ASN A 159 7.23 5.67 8.81
CA ASN A 159 8.01 6.64 9.58
C ASN A 159 7.23 7.95 9.61
N GLY A 160 6.91 8.47 10.80
CA GLY A 160 6.16 9.72 10.98
C GLY A 160 4.65 9.67 10.67
N GLN A 161 4.14 8.59 10.07
CA GLN A 161 2.72 8.40 9.76
C GLN A 161 2.05 7.35 10.65
N SER A 162 0.71 7.45 10.84
CA SER A 162 -0.09 6.41 11.51
C SER A 162 -0.22 5.17 10.62
N TYR A 163 -0.31 3.99 11.24
CA TYR A 163 -0.57 2.74 10.55
C TYR A 163 -2.05 2.60 10.12
N ASP A 164 -2.97 3.39 10.70
CA ASP A 164 -4.42 3.22 10.46
C ASP A 164 -4.77 3.30 8.96
N SER A 165 -4.20 4.27 8.24
CA SER A 165 -4.42 4.39 6.79
C SER A 165 -3.88 3.20 6.00
N ALA A 166 -2.78 2.59 6.45
CA ALA A 166 -2.23 1.41 5.80
C ALA A 166 -3.10 0.17 6.06
N GLU A 167 -3.65 0.02 7.27
CA GLU A 167 -4.61 -1.03 7.61
C GLU A 167 -5.91 -0.89 6.80
N GLU A 168 -6.45 0.33 6.67
CA GLU A 168 -7.62 0.61 5.81
C GLU A 168 -7.39 0.19 4.36
N ILE A 169 -6.22 0.53 3.79
CA ILE A 169 -5.85 0.13 2.42
C ILE A 169 -5.76 -1.40 2.32
N ILE A 170 -5.11 -2.07 3.26
CA ILE A 170 -5.00 -3.55 3.26
C ILE A 170 -6.38 -4.19 3.29
N LEU A 171 -7.27 -3.73 4.18
CA LEU A 171 -8.61 -4.30 4.34
C LEU A 171 -9.55 -3.98 3.16
N SER A 172 -9.16 -3.05 2.28
CA SER A 172 -9.85 -2.79 1.01
C SER A 172 -9.46 -3.77 -0.11
N ALA A 173 -8.42 -4.59 0.08
CA ALA A 173 -7.87 -5.43 -0.97
C ALA A 173 -8.91 -6.40 -1.53
N GLN A 174 -9.07 -6.41 -2.85
CA GLN A 174 -9.98 -7.32 -3.55
C GLN A 174 -9.27 -7.99 -4.72
N GLU A 175 -9.48 -9.29 -4.89
CA GLU A 175 -8.95 -10.02 -6.03
C GLU A 175 -9.65 -9.59 -7.32
N VAL A 176 -8.86 -9.18 -8.30
CA VAL A 176 -9.38 -8.76 -9.60
C VAL A 176 -9.54 -10.00 -10.48
N THR A 177 -10.79 -10.43 -10.67
CA THR A 177 -11.11 -11.48 -11.63
C THR A 177 -10.99 -10.91 -13.04
N THR A 178 -10.00 -11.38 -13.80
CA THR A 178 -9.99 -11.15 -15.25
C THR A 178 -11.03 -12.07 -15.88
N GLN A 179 -11.95 -11.47 -16.65
CA GLN A 179 -12.68 -12.19 -17.71
C GLN A 179 -11.71 -12.68 -18.79
#